data_AF-A0A133V2D8-F1
#
_entry.id   AF-A0A133V2D8-F1
#
_cell.length_a   1.000
_cell.length_b   1.000
_cell.length_c   1.000
_cell.angle_alpha   90.00
_cell.angle_beta   90.00
_cell.angle_gamma   90.00
#
_symmetry.space_group_name_H-M   'P 1'
#
loop_
_entity.id
_entity.type
_entity.pdbx_description
1 polymer ?
#
loop_
_entity_poly.entity_id
_entity_poly.type
_entity_poly.pdbx_seq_one_letter_code
_entity_poly.pdbx_strand_id
1 'polypeptide(L)'
;MGYMNYEKQPDAIYTPDNTIWIYINVENEKYNLNPDGSFEIWLIADLSLKSPNNTAVPVSGYPSVIRENYPATRDPEEVYLGYYFTLSEGASKGEYTVTLTVTDKLADKTNTISSNFTVE
;
A
#
# COMPACT_ATOMS: atom_id res chain seq x y z
N MET A 1 12.69 -5.17 3.26
CA MET A 1 11.99 -3.94 3.70
C MET A 1 11.60 -4.11 5.15
N GLY A 2 11.60 -3.03 5.94
CA GLY A 2 11.23 -3.03 7.36
C GLY A 2 10.47 -1.74 7.69
N TYR A 3 9.97 -1.60 8.91
CA TYR A 3 9.28 -0.39 9.36
C TYR A 3 10.19 0.85 9.20
N MET A 4 9.65 1.94 8.63
CA MET A 4 10.39 3.18 8.34
C MET A 4 11.67 3.03 7.48
N ASN A 5 11.88 1.88 6.82
CA ASN A 5 13.07 1.63 6.01
C ASN A 5 12.78 1.89 4.53
N TYR A 6 12.66 3.17 4.17
CA TYR A 6 12.42 3.64 2.81
C TYR A 6 12.94 5.07 2.59
N GLU A 7 13.20 5.41 1.33
CA GLU A 7 13.46 6.79 0.90
C GLU A 7 12.21 7.34 0.22
N LYS A 8 11.74 8.51 0.66
CA LYS A 8 10.56 9.16 0.09
C LYS A 8 10.87 9.68 -1.31
N GLN A 9 9.98 9.41 -2.26
CA GLN A 9 10.08 9.90 -3.64
C GLN A 9 8.79 10.66 -4.03
N PRO A 10 8.60 11.89 -3.55
CA PRO A 10 7.35 12.65 -3.77
C PRO A 10 7.10 13.03 -5.23
N ASP A 11 8.17 13.10 -6.04
CA ASP A 11 8.13 13.45 -7.46
C ASP A 11 8.75 12.32 -8.30
N ALA A 12 8.36 11.08 -8.01
CA ALA A 12 8.96 9.91 -8.64
C ALA A 12 8.71 9.90 -10.17
N ILE A 13 9.80 9.75 -10.93
CA ILE A 13 9.79 9.61 -12.38
C ILE A 13 10.16 8.17 -12.73
N TYR A 14 9.31 7.51 -13.50
CA TYR A 14 9.47 6.13 -13.93
C TYR A 14 9.47 6.03 -15.47
N THR A 15 10.15 5.02 -16.00
CA THR A 15 9.90 4.56 -17.37
C THR A 15 8.77 3.51 -17.38
N PRO A 16 8.09 3.26 -18.51
CA PRO A 16 7.02 2.27 -18.60
C PRO A 16 7.41 0.86 -18.12
N ASP A 17 8.69 0.51 -18.20
CA ASP A 17 9.22 -0.81 -17.80
C ASP A 17 9.60 -0.88 -16.31
N ASN A 18 9.50 0.22 -15.57
CA ASN A 18 9.83 0.21 -14.15
C ASN A 18 8.75 -0.48 -13.31
N THR A 19 9.20 -1.08 -12.21
CA THR A 19 8.31 -1.50 -11.12
C THR A 19 8.08 -0.31 -10.20
N ILE A 20 6.82 0.07 -10.02
CA ILE A 20 6.42 1.11 -9.09
C ILE A 20 6.23 0.45 -7.72
N TRP A 21 6.92 0.99 -6.70
CA TRP A 21 6.83 0.53 -5.32
C TRP A 21 6.04 1.54 -4.49
N ILE A 22 5.13 1.02 -3.66
CA ILE A 22 4.37 1.80 -2.69
C ILE A 22 4.67 1.26 -1.31
N TYR A 23 5.10 2.16 -0.43
CA TYR A 23 5.40 1.86 0.96
C TYR A 23 4.56 2.77 1.85
N ILE A 24 3.85 2.18 2.81
CA ILE A 24 2.97 2.91 3.73
C ILE A 24 3.16 2.37 5.13
N ASN A 25 3.42 3.26 6.09
CA ASN A 25 3.26 2.95 7.50
C ASN A 25 1.79 2.99 7.85
N VAL A 26 1.32 2.00 8.60
CA VAL A 26 0.00 2.03 9.20
C VAL A 26 0.18 2.59 10.61
N GLU A 27 -0.66 3.57 10.96
CA GLU A 27 -0.62 4.20 12.27
C GLU A 27 -1.97 4.01 12.96
N ASN A 28 -1.95 3.66 14.25
CA ASN A 28 -3.13 3.51 15.10
C ASN A 28 -4.13 2.42 14.63
N GLU A 29 -3.64 1.37 13.98
CA GLU A 29 -4.43 0.18 13.70
C GLU A 29 -4.80 -0.55 14.98
N LYS A 30 -5.94 -1.23 14.94
CA LYS A 30 -6.39 -2.13 15.99
C LYS A 30 -5.74 -3.49 15.77
N TYR A 31 -5.23 -4.04 16.87
CA TYR A 31 -4.78 -5.42 16.96
C TYR A 31 -5.48 -6.15 18.11
N ASN A 32 -5.54 -7.48 18.02
CA ASN A 32 -5.94 -8.35 19.10
C ASN A 32 -4.69 -8.98 19.73
N LEU A 33 -4.42 -8.68 20.99
CA LEU A 33 -3.29 -9.26 21.73
C LEU A 33 -3.66 -10.65 22.26
N ASN A 34 -2.79 -11.63 22.02
CA ASN A 34 -2.91 -13.00 22.52
C ASN A 34 -2.21 -13.16 23.89
N PRO A 35 -2.57 -14.18 24.69
CA PRO A 35 -1.96 -14.40 26.01
C PRO A 35 -0.44 -14.63 26.00
N ASP A 36 0.11 -15.11 24.88
CA ASP A 36 1.56 -15.34 24.69
C ASP A 36 2.31 -14.08 24.21
N GLY A 37 1.61 -12.93 24.11
CA GLY A 37 2.15 -11.67 23.65
C GLY A 37 2.18 -11.51 22.12
N SER A 38 1.86 -12.55 21.35
CA SER A 38 1.63 -12.40 19.91
C SER A 38 0.38 -11.55 19.66
N PHE A 39 0.21 -11.01 18.45
CA PHE A 39 -0.95 -10.19 18.12
C PHE A 39 -1.46 -10.41 16.70
N GLU A 40 -2.78 -10.35 16.52
CA GLU A 40 -3.45 -10.41 15.23
C GLU A 40 -3.73 -8.99 14.71
N ILE A 41 -3.42 -8.76 13.43
CA ILE A 41 -3.97 -7.62 12.67
C ILE A 41 -4.91 -8.12 11.58
N TRP A 42 -5.87 -7.28 11.17
CA TRP A 42 -6.74 -7.57 10.03
C TRP A 42 -7.00 -6.32 9.19
N LEU A 43 -6.24 -6.19 8.11
CA LEU A 43 -6.31 -5.09 7.17
C LEU A 43 -6.78 -5.58 5.80
N ILE A 44 -7.55 -4.77 5.10
CA ILE A 44 -7.87 -4.94 3.68
C ILE A 44 -7.37 -3.69 2.96
N ALA A 45 -6.52 -3.87 1.95
CA ALA A 45 -5.97 -2.78 1.17
C ALA A 45 -6.46 -2.89 -0.27
N ASP A 46 -7.05 -1.81 -0.79
CA ASP A 46 -7.51 -1.69 -2.16
C ASP A 46 -6.76 -0.57 -2.87
N LEU A 47 -6.14 -0.92 -4.01
CA LEU A 47 -5.32 -0.01 -4.78
C LEU A 47 -6.01 0.30 -6.11
N SER A 48 -6.17 1.59 -6.38
CA SER A 48 -6.67 2.08 -7.66
C SER A 48 -5.66 3.00 -8.33
N LEU A 49 -5.62 2.93 -9.65
CA LEU A 49 -4.70 3.71 -10.48
C LEU A 49 -5.49 4.44 -11.57
N LYS A 50 -5.20 5.73 -11.75
CA LYS A 50 -5.70 6.54 -12.87
C LYS A 50 -4.55 6.96 -13.76
N SER A 51 -4.76 6.82 -15.06
CA SER A 51 -3.84 7.29 -16.10
C SER A 51 -3.88 8.81 -16.26
N PRO A 52 -2.95 9.41 -17.02
CA PRO A 52 -2.94 10.86 -17.31
C PRO A 52 -4.23 11.36 -17.97
N ASN A 53 -4.95 10.47 -18.65
CA ASN A 53 -6.23 10.78 -19.28
C ASN A 53 -7.43 10.51 -18.35
N ASN A 54 -7.21 10.43 -17.03
CA ASN A 54 -8.21 10.10 -16.01
C ASN A 54 -8.92 8.76 -16.20
N THR A 55 -8.30 7.83 -16.93
CA THR A 55 -8.85 6.49 -17.18
C THR A 55 -8.37 5.53 -16.10
N ALA A 56 -9.27 4.71 -15.55
CA ALA A 56 -8.90 3.67 -14.60
C ALA A 56 -7.97 2.65 -15.26
N VAL A 57 -6.85 2.36 -14.61
CA VAL A 57 -5.88 1.36 -15.04
C VAL A 57 -6.03 0.15 -14.13
N PRO A 58 -6.29 -1.05 -14.67
CA PRO A 58 -6.36 -2.26 -13.86
C PRO A 58 -5.03 -2.54 -13.16
N VAL A 59 -5.08 -2.77 -11.85
CA VAL A 59 -3.95 -3.26 -11.06
C VAL A 59 -4.34 -4.63 -10.51
N SER A 60 -3.50 -5.63 -10.76
CA SER A 60 -3.75 -6.99 -10.30
C SER A 60 -3.36 -7.16 -8.83
N GLY A 61 -4.02 -8.08 -8.13
CA GLY A 61 -3.70 -8.43 -6.74
C GLY A 61 -4.45 -7.63 -5.66
N TYR A 62 -5.43 -6.81 -6.05
CA TYR A 62 -6.25 -6.01 -5.13
C TYR A 62 -7.76 -6.36 -5.23
N PRO A 63 -8.51 -6.31 -4.11
CA PRO A 63 -8.03 -5.97 -2.77
C PRO A 63 -7.15 -7.06 -2.15
N SER A 64 -6.12 -6.66 -1.43
CA SER A 64 -5.23 -7.53 -0.67
C SER A 64 -5.74 -7.64 0.77
N VAL A 65 -5.94 -8.88 1.25
CA VAL A 65 -6.36 -9.14 2.63
C VAL A 65 -5.14 -9.55 3.44
N ILE A 66 -4.78 -8.74 4.43
CA ILE A 66 -3.74 -9.06 5.42
C ILE A 66 -4.43 -9.45 6.71
N ARG A 67 -4.41 -10.74 7.04
CA ARG A 67 -4.90 -11.24 8.31
C ARG A 67 -3.84 -12.17 8.89
N GLU A 68 -3.01 -11.62 9.76
CA GLU A 68 -1.78 -12.26 10.22
C GLU A 68 -1.66 -12.20 11.74
N ASN A 69 -1.08 -13.24 12.32
CA ASN A 69 -0.62 -13.24 13.71
C ASN A 69 0.90 -13.01 13.72
N TYR A 70 1.34 -11.92 14.33
CA TYR A 70 2.75 -11.59 14.50
C TYR A 70 3.29 -12.07 15.84
N PRO A 71 4.57 -12.47 15.92
CA PRO A 71 5.19 -12.92 17.16
C PRO A 71 5.31 -11.78 18.17
N ALA A 72 5.35 -12.11 19.46
CA ALA A 72 5.53 -11.17 20.57
C ALA A 72 6.81 -10.32 20.51
N THR A 73 7.77 -10.72 19.68
CA THR A 73 9.03 -9.98 19.45
C THR A 73 8.86 -8.79 18.51
N ARG A 74 7.72 -8.67 17.83
CA ARG A 74 7.42 -7.54 16.93
C ARG A 74 6.62 -6.48 17.69
N ASP A 75 6.91 -5.22 17.43
CA ASP A 75 6.11 -4.12 17.95
C ASP A 75 4.80 -4.00 17.14
N PRO A 76 3.62 -4.03 17.79
CA PRO A 76 2.35 -3.85 17.12
C PRO A 76 2.15 -2.47 16.50
N GLU A 77 2.94 -1.45 16.87
CA GLU A 77 2.89 -0.11 16.23
C GLU A 77 3.83 0.00 15.02
N GLU A 78 4.60 -1.05 14.72
CA GLU A 78 5.52 -1.12 13.57
C GLU A 78 4.93 -1.91 12.39
N VAL A 79 3.68 -1.60 12.03
CA VAL A 79 3.01 -2.17 10.86
C VAL A 79 3.25 -1.30 9.64
N TYR A 80 3.60 -1.95 8.54
CA TYR A 80 3.79 -1.32 7.25
C TYR A 80 3.27 -2.24 6.15
N LEU A 81 2.86 -1.62 5.04
CA LEU A 81 2.39 -2.29 3.85
C LEU A 81 3.33 -1.95 2.70
N GLY A 82 3.83 -3.00 2.04
CA GLY A 82 4.68 -2.90 0.86
C GLY A 82 3.96 -3.47 -0.34
N TYR A 83 3.77 -2.65 -1.36
CA TYR A 83 3.08 -2.99 -2.59
C TYR A 83 3.95 -2.67 -3.79
N TYR A 84 3.73 -3.40 -4.87
CA TYR A 84 4.35 -3.08 -6.14
C TYR A 84 3.44 -3.47 -7.30
N PHE A 85 3.62 -2.78 -8.43
CA PHE A 85 3.01 -3.15 -9.70
C PHE A 85 3.87 -2.64 -10.85
N THR A 86 3.64 -3.19 -12.04
CA THR A 86 4.21 -2.71 -13.29
C THR A 86 3.09 -2.17 -14.17
N LEU A 87 3.40 -1.17 -14.99
CA LEU A 87 2.46 -0.73 -16.02
C LEU A 87 2.46 -1.74 -17.18
N SER A 88 1.35 -1.81 -17.91
CA SER A 88 1.30 -2.60 -19.14
C SER A 88 2.19 -1.98 -20.21
N GLU A 89 2.71 -2.82 -21.11
CA GLU A 89 3.41 -2.33 -22.31
C GLU A 89 2.54 -1.32 -23.07
N GLY A 90 3.14 -0.20 -23.50
CA GLY A 90 2.43 0.88 -24.18
C GLY A 90 1.61 1.79 -23.26
N ALA A 91 1.81 1.74 -21.95
CA ALA A 91 1.23 2.70 -21.02
C ALA A 91 1.53 4.16 -21.44
N SER A 92 0.51 5.01 -21.35
CA SER A 92 0.62 6.42 -21.71
C SER A 92 1.68 7.12 -20.87
N LYS A 93 2.47 7.99 -21.48
CA LYS A 93 3.34 8.91 -20.74
C LYS A 93 2.53 10.01 -20.06
N GLY A 94 3.00 10.50 -18.92
CA GLY A 94 2.39 11.58 -18.15
C GLY A 94 2.21 11.25 -16.67
N GLU A 95 1.44 12.09 -15.99
CA GLU A 95 1.16 11.96 -14.55
C GLU A 95 0.06 10.92 -14.28
N TYR A 96 0.37 9.95 -13.43
CA TYR A 96 -0.57 8.97 -12.90
C TYR A 96 -0.94 9.33 -11.47
N THR A 97 -2.17 9.03 -11.08
CA THR A 97 -2.61 9.12 -9.68
C THR A 97 -2.85 7.72 -9.14
N VAL A 98 -2.13 7.37 -8.08
CA VAL A 98 -2.40 6.17 -7.29
C VAL A 98 -3.19 6.52 -6.04
N THR A 99 -4.17 5.69 -5.71
CA THR A 99 -4.98 5.84 -4.49
C THR A 99 -5.03 4.50 -3.79
N LEU A 100 -4.62 4.49 -2.52
CA LEU A 100 -4.77 3.34 -1.64
C LEU A 100 -5.86 3.61 -0.62
N THR A 101 -6.80 2.69 -0.52
CA THR A 101 -7.78 2.63 0.56
C THR A 101 -7.44 1.45 1.47
N VAL A 102 -7.27 1.70 2.76
CA VAL A 102 -7.01 0.66 3.77
C VAL A 102 -8.16 0.62 4.77
N THR A 103 -8.74 -0.55 4.93
CA THR A 103 -9.75 -0.85 5.94
C THR A 103 -9.15 -1.72 7.03
N ASP A 104 -9.17 -1.23 8.26
CA ASP A 104 -8.94 -2.02 9.47
C ASP A 104 -10.26 -2.66 9.89
N LYS A 105 -10.30 -4.00 9.81
CA LYS A 105 -11.49 -4.79 10.11
C LYS A 105 -11.71 -4.99 11.61
N LEU A 106 -10.69 -4.86 12.45
CA LEU A 106 -10.82 -4.94 13.89
C LEU A 106 -11.32 -3.61 14.48
N ALA A 107 -10.94 -2.49 13.88
CA ALA A 107 -11.42 -1.16 14.26
C ALA A 107 -12.73 -0.73 13.58
N ASP A 108 -13.12 -1.40 12.50
CA ASP A 108 -14.16 -0.93 11.56
C ASP A 108 -13.89 0.50 11.06
N LYS A 109 -12.64 0.76 10.68
CA LYS A 109 -12.17 2.06 10.17
C LYS A 109 -11.60 1.92 8.78
N THR A 110 -11.88 2.91 7.93
CA THR A 110 -11.33 2.98 6.58
C THR A 110 -10.69 4.34 6.36
N ASN A 111 -9.49 4.36 5.78
CA ASN A 111 -8.79 5.56 5.37
C ASN A 111 -8.34 5.44 3.91
N THR A 112 -8.27 6.57 3.22
CA THR A 112 -7.84 6.65 1.82
C THR A 112 -6.75 7.69 1.70
N ILE A 113 -5.68 7.35 0.98
CA ILE A 113 -4.59 8.27 0.62
C ILE A 113 -4.34 8.21 -0.88
N SER A 114 -3.86 9.33 -1.44
CA SER A 114 -3.51 9.42 -2.85
C SER A 114 -2.15 10.07 -3.03
N SER A 115 -1.46 9.69 -4.10
CA SER A 115 -0.19 10.28 -4.52
C SER A 115 -0.08 10.24 -6.04
N ASN A 116 0.80 11.06 -6.59
CA ASN A 116 1.06 11.13 -8.02
C ASN A 116 2.49 10.65 -8.33
N PHE A 117 2.67 10.11 -9.53
CA PHE A 117 3.99 9.84 -10.10
C PHE A 117 3.97 10.09 -11.61
N THR A 118 5.13 10.35 -12.21
CA THR A 118 5.24 10.64 -13.64
C THR A 118 5.86 9.46 -14.38
N VAL A 119 5.33 9.16 -15.58
CA VAL A 119 5.91 8.21 -16.52
C VAL A 119 6.43 8.95 -17.75
N GLU A 120 7.71 8.77 -18.08
CA GLU A 120 8.40 9.41 -19.21
C GLU A 120 8.87 8.45 -20.31
#